data_AF-A0A1F8Q9J0-F1
#
_entry.id   AF-A0A1F8Q9J0-F1
#
_cell.length_a   1.000
_cell.length_b   1.000
_cell.length_c   1.000
_cell.angle_alpha   90.00
_cell.angle_beta   90.00
_cell.angle_gamma   90.00
#
_symmetry.space_group_name_H-M   'P 1'
#
loop_
_entity.id
_entity.type
_entity.pdbx_description
1 polymer ?
#
loop_
_entity_poly.entity_id
_entity_poly.type
_entity_poly.pdbx_seq_one_letter_code
_entity_poly.pdbx_strand_id
1 'polypeptide(L)'
;MSTADVNDQSSSVTSDLFLMDEYLDKPPFRIVLVIMTAGIITSLLPLLYLLNLPLSNEILKWSIILFSGFAAGLAARLILNNSGPGLQFAAAISAILVNLFILGWLTLNLIGFGWNPTDTLFSSLRWGAELLVAGLVAAVTIRAWNTFVPKIRIPSKPAKTENKTTIKQDNKPAATSQKKKSKKSGKSTGSTQKVRGRQTSQKKSSLREILVIPSIKRQTQVDRTSHSPIKTIEDRFLKMWEKARVYRNQLSKPLSKPNSSRLIKDRKPQMQAPSRIEQNNVRLIGEVEHRCPYCLEVVQKKDPRGIKVCPICQTHHHLDCWNITGMCQVPHQNE
;
A
#
# COMPACT_ATOMS: atom_id res chain seq x y z
N MET A 1 -14.20 46.87 -12.49
CA MET A 1 -13.91 45.43 -12.58
C MET A 1 -14.19 44.83 -11.21
N SER A 2 -15.23 44.00 -11.12
CA SER A 2 -15.81 43.48 -9.87
C SER A 2 -15.01 42.27 -9.39
N THR A 3 -14.62 42.25 -8.11
CA THR A 3 -13.83 41.18 -7.48
C THR A 3 -14.69 40.10 -6.82
N ALA A 4 -15.96 39.97 -7.21
CA ALA A 4 -16.93 39.08 -6.55
C ALA A 4 -17.01 37.65 -7.13
N ASP A 5 -16.46 37.38 -8.32
CA ASP A 5 -16.73 36.13 -9.05
C ASP A 5 -15.69 34.99 -8.84
N VAL A 6 -14.69 35.16 -7.97
CA VAL A 6 -13.60 34.17 -7.85
C VAL A 6 -13.89 33.04 -6.84
N ASN A 7 -14.93 33.15 -6.00
CA ASN A 7 -15.10 32.23 -4.88
C ASN A 7 -15.92 30.94 -5.19
N ASP A 8 -16.67 30.90 -6.29
CA ASP A 8 -17.57 29.78 -6.60
C ASP A 8 -16.91 28.58 -7.29
N GLN A 9 -15.67 28.70 -7.79
CA GLN A 9 -14.99 27.56 -8.45
C GLN A 9 -14.36 26.55 -7.47
N SER A 10 -14.29 26.86 -6.18
CA SER A 10 -13.63 25.98 -5.19
C SER A 10 -14.50 24.81 -4.71
N SER A 11 -15.83 24.92 -4.83
CA SER A 11 -16.75 23.90 -4.34
C SER A 11 -16.87 22.70 -5.27
N SER A 12 -16.77 22.88 -6.59
CA SER A 12 -16.92 21.79 -7.57
C SER A 12 -15.79 20.77 -7.53
N VAL A 13 -14.55 21.19 -7.28
CA VAL A 13 -13.38 20.29 -7.23
C VAL A 13 -13.46 19.32 -6.03
N THR A 14 -14.10 19.74 -4.93
CA THR A 14 -14.21 18.90 -3.72
C THR A 14 -15.22 17.77 -3.87
N SER A 15 -16.30 17.98 -4.62
CA SER A 15 -17.31 16.95 -4.90
C SER A 15 -16.78 15.83 -5.80
N ASP A 16 -15.92 16.16 -6.78
CA ASP A 16 -15.36 15.16 -7.70
C ASP A 16 -14.37 14.22 -6.99
N LEU A 17 -13.58 14.75 -6.05
CA LEU A 17 -12.68 13.94 -5.21
C LEU A 17 -13.44 12.93 -4.34
N PHE A 18 -14.60 13.32 -3.80
CA PHE A 18 -15.39 12.46 -2.93
C PHE A 18 -16.01 11.27 -3.69
N LEU A 19 -16.44 11.49 -4.94
CA LEU A 19 -16.95 10.41 -5.80
C LEU A 19 -15.88 9.41 -6.20
N MET A 20 -14.63 9.85 -6.33
CA MET A 20 -13.50 8.97 -6.66
C MET A 20 -13.18 8.01 -5.51
N ASP A 21 -13.26 8.46 -4.25
CA ASP A 21 -13.02 7.61 -3.08
C ASP A 21 -14.05 6.47 -2.97
N GLU A 22 -15.34 6.78 -3.20
CA GLU A 22 -16.38 5.73 -3.18
C GLU A 22 -16.19 4.71 -4.31
N TYR A 23 -15.68 5.14 -5.47
CA TYR A 23 -15.41 4.25 -6.59
C TYR A 23 -14.15 3.39 -6.39
N LEU A 24 -13.12 3.96 -5.76
CA LEU A 24 -11.87 3.30 -5.40
C LEU A 24 -12.06 2.14 -4.42
N ASP A 25 -13.15 2.16 -3.63
CA ASP A 25 -13.46 1.09 -2.69
C ASP A 25 -14.09 -0.15 -3.32
N LYS A 26 -14.55 -0.07 -4.58
CA LYS A 26 -15.16 -1.22 -5.25
C LYS A 26 -14.08 -2.23 -5.69
N PRO A 27 -14.25 -3.53 -5.36
CA PRO A 27 -13.31 -4.58 -5.77
C PRO A 27 -12.91 -4.60 -7.25
N PRO A 28 -13.83 -4.45 -8.23
CA PRO A 28 -13.45 -4.49 -9.65
C PRO A 28 -12.54 -3.33 -10.04
N PHE A 29 -12.75 -2.14 -9.48
CA PHE A 29 -11.92 -0.98 -9.79
C PHE A 29 -10.48 -1.17 -9.29
N ARG A 30 -10.32 -1.71 -8.08
CA ARG A 30 -9.01 -2.05 -7.53
C ARG A 30 -8.27 -3.09 -8.37
N ILE A 31 -8.98 -4.08 -8.93
CA ILE A 31 -8.37 -5.06 -9.85
C ILE A 31 -7.87 -4.35 -11.12
N VAL A 32 -8.67 -3.46 -11.71
CA VAL A 32 -8.25 -2.68 -12.89
C VAL A 32 -7.03 -1.82 -12.56
N LEU A 33 -7.00 -1.19 -11.39
CA LEU A 33 -5.86 -0.41 -10.92
C LEU A 33 -4.58 -1.27 -10.80
N VAL A 34 -4.69 -2.50 -10.31
CA VAL A 34 -3.57 -3.46 -10.25
C VAL A 34 -3.05 -3.79 -11.64
N ILE A 35 -3.95 -4.06 -12.60
CA ILE A 35 -3.58 -4.36 -13.99
C ILE A 35 -2.85 -3.16 -14.61
N MET A 36 -3.40 -1.96 -14.48
CA MET A 36 -2.83 -0.72 -15.02
C MET A 36 -1.44 -0.43 -14.42
N THR A 37 -1.32 -0.46 -13.09
CA THR A 37 -0.06 -0.15 -12.41
C THR A 37 1.02 -1.18 -12.74
N ALA A 38 0.70 -2.47 -12.70
CA ALA A 38 1.64 -3.52 -13.10
C ALA A 38 2.06 -3.39 -14.58
N GLY A 39 1.11 -3.07 -15.47
CA GLY A 39 1.36 -2.89 -16.90
C GLY A 39 2.30 -1.72 -17.21
N ILE A 40 2.09 -0.57 -16.57
CA ILE A 40 2.97 0.60 -16.70
C ILE A 40 4.39 0.25 -16.23
N ILE A 41 4.52 -0.33 -15.04
CA ILE A 41 5.81 -0.72 -14.45
C ILE A 41 6.55 -1.71 -15.36
N THR A 42 5.85 -2.71 -15.88
CA THR A 42 6.44 -3.76 -16.72
C THR A 42 6.83 -3.21 -18.11
N SER A 43 6.02 -2.33 -18.70
CA SER A 43 6.26 -1.75 -20.03
C SER A 43 7.44 -0.77 -20.07
N LEU A 44 7.83 -0.20 -18.93
CA LEU A 44 9.03 0.62 -18.81
C LEU A 44 10.33 -0.19 -18.98
N LEU A 45 10.31 -1.50 -18.69
CA LEU A 45 11.52 -2.35 -18.73
C LEU A 45 12.03 -2.61 -20.17
N PRO A 46 11.17 -2.98 -21.15
CA PRO A 46 11.56 -3.02 -22.56
C PRO A 46 12.04 -1.66 -23.08
N LEU A 47 11.49 -0.55 -22.57
CA LEU A 47 11.92 0.79 -22.96
C LEU A 47 13.37 1.07 -22.53
N LEU A 48 13.76 0.59 -21.34
CA LEU A 48 15.16 0.63 -20.88
C LEU A 48 16.08 -0.20 -21.78
N TYR A 49 15.59 -1.30 -22.37
CA TYR A 49 16.37 -2.10 -23.31
C TYR A 49 16.64 -1.37 -24.64
N LEU A 50 15.71 -0.52 -25.10
CA LEU A 50 15.94 0.34 -26.26
C LEU A 50 17.11 1.32 -26.06
N LEU A 51 17.60 1.50 -24.83
CA LEU A 51 18.82 2.25 -24.53
C LEU A 51 20.12 1.48 -24.83
N ASN A 52 20.02 0.38 -25.59
CA ASN A 52 21.14 -0.34 -26.19
C ASN A 52 22.08 -1.02 -25.17
N LEU A 53 21.50 -1.61 -24.12
CA LEU A 53 22.24 -2.45 -23.18
C LEU A 53 22.63 -3.77 -23.87
N PRO A 54 23.88 -4.26 -23.73
CA PRO A 54 24.36 -5.49 -24.35
C PRO A 54 23.86 -6.74 -23.62
N LEU A 55 22.54 -6.89 -23.48
CA LEU A 55 21.89 -8.05 -22.90
C LEU A 55 21.49 -9.03 -24.00
N SER A 56 21.78 -10.33 -23.80
CA SER A 56 21.25 -11.36 -24.68
C SER A 56 19.73 -11.38 -24.64
N ASN A 57 19.07 -11.60 -25.78
CA ASN A 57 17.61 -11.64 -25.89
C ASN A 57 16.95 -12.61 -24.88
N GLU A 58 17.59 -13.73 -24.57
CA GLU A 58 17.07 -14.72 -23.61
C GLU A 58 17.07 -14.17 -22.17
N ILE A 59 18.19 -13.58 -21.72
CA ILE A 59 18.25 -12.95 -20.39
C ILE A 59 17.22 -11.83 -20.29
N LEU A 60 17.09 -11.01 -21.34
CA LEU A 60 16.08 -9.95 -21.38
C LEU A 60 14.67 -10.52 -21.21
N LYS A 61 14.33 -11.55 -21.97
CA LYS A 61 13.02 -12.20 -21.91
C LYS A 61 12.70 -12.71 -20.51
N TRP A 62 13.60 -13.48 -19.91
CA TRP A 62 13.39 -14.02 -18.55
C TRP A 62 13.35 -12.91 -17.50
N SER A 63 14.16 -11.86 -17.64
CA SER A 63 14.14 -10.71 -16.73
C SER A 63 12.78 -9.99 -16.73
N ILE A 64 12.17 -9.81 -17.91
CA ILE A 64 10.86 -9.18 -18.06
C ILE A 64 9.76 -10.05 -17.45
N ILE A 65 9.81 -11.38 -17.66
CA ILE A 65 8.83 -12.31 -17.08
C ILE A 65 8.89 -12.30 -15.55
N LEU A 66 10.10 -12.39 -14.98
CA LEU A 66 10.30 -12.34 -13.53
C LEU A 66 9.83 -10.99 -12.96
N PHE A 67 10.19 -9.89 -13.63
CA PHE A 67 9.83 -8.55 -13.19
C PHE A 67 8.31 -8.31 -13.30
N SER A 68 7.66 -8.82 -14.35
CA SER A 68 6.20 -8.76 -14.50
C SER A 68 5.49 -9.49 -13.36
N GLY A 69 5.96 -10.68 -12.98
CA GLY A 69 5.42 -11.42 -11.85
C GLY A 69 5.61 -10.68 -10.52
N PHE A 70 6.80 -10.10 -10.32
CA PHE A 70 7.11 -9.29 -9.14
C PHE A 70 6.25 -8.03 -9.05
N ALA A 71 6.16 -7.26 -10.13
CA ALA A 71 5.38 -6.02 -10.20
C ALA A 71 3.88 -6.29 -9.99
N ALA A 72 3.32 -7.33 -10.62
CA ALA A 72 1.92 -7.72 -10.44
C ALA A 72 1.65 -8.18 -8.99
N GLY A 73 2.53 -8.98 -8.40
CA GLY A 73 2.40 -9.43 -7.01
C GLY A 73 2.49 -8.27 -6.02
N LEU A 74 3.41 -7.32 -6.24
CA LEU A 74 3.57 -6.14 -5.40
C LEU A 74 2.36 -5.19 -5.52
N ALA A 75 1.91 -4.91 -6.75
CA ALA A 75 0.74 -4.07 -7.00
C ALA A 75 -0.53 -4.66 -6.39
N ALA A 76 -0.78 -5.95 -6.60
CA ALA A 76 -1.91 -6.66 -6.00
C ALA A 76 -1.88 -6.55 -4.47
N ARG A 77 -0.71 -6.68 -3.87
CA ARG A 77 -0.56 -6.58 -2.41
C ARG A 77 -0.81 -5.16 -1.89
N LEU A 78 -0.28 -4.14 -2.55
CA LEU A 78 -0.42 -2.75 -2.11
C LEU A 78 -1.87 -2.26 -2.24
N ILE A 79 -2.52 -2.58 -3.36
CA ILE A 79 -3.85 -2.06 -3.71
C ILE A 79 -4.98 -2.90 -3.10
N LEU A 80 -4.80 -4.22 -3.00
CA LEU A 80 -5.80 -5.16 -2.47
C LEU A 80 -5.44 -5.66 -1.06
N ASN A 81 -4.77 -4.83 -0.24
CA ASN A 81 -4.33 -5.20 1.11
C ASN A 81 -5.46 -5.69 2.04
N ASN A 82 -6.68 -5.19 1.84
CA ASN A 82 -7.88 -5.56 2.60
C ASN A 82 -8.61 -6.79 2.02
N SER A 83 -8.17 -7.29 0.87
CA SER A 83 -8.77 -8.46 0.22
C SER A 83 -8.10 -9.76 0.64
N GLY A 84 -8.82 -10.88 0.49
CA GLY A 84 -8.25 -12.20 0.74
C GLY A 84 -7.11 -12.54 -0.22
N PRO A 85 -6.16 -13.41 0.17
CA PRO A 85 -4.99 -13.76 -0.64
C PRO A 85 -5.37 -14.42 -1.97
N GLY A 86 -6.52 -15.11 -2.03
CA GLY A 86 -7.04 -15.67 -3.28
C GLY A 86 -7.42 -14.60 -4.31
N LEU A 87 -8.05 -13.50 -3.86
CA LEU A 87 -8.40 -12.40 -4.76
C LEU A 87 -7.16 -11.63 -5.23
N GLN A 88 -6.18 -11.43 -4.32
CA GLN A 88 -4.89 -10.84 -4.68
C GLN A 88 -4.16 -11.67 -5.74
N PHE A 89 -4.12 -12.99 -5.56
CA PHE A 89 -3.49 -13.89 -6.53
C PHE A 89 -4.23 -13.91 -7.87
N ALA A 90 -5.57 -13.97 -7.86
CA ALA A 90 -6.38 -13.91 -9.07
C ALA A 90 -6.15 -12.59 -9.83
N ALA A 91 -6.14 -11.45 -9.12
CA ALA A 91 -5.86 -10.14 -9.72
C ALA A 91 -4.44 -10.07 -10.31
N ALA A 92 -3.44 -10.63 -9.62
CA ALA A 92 -2.06 -10.69 -10.12
C ALA A 92 -1.94 -11.55 -11.38
N ILE A 93 -2.59 -12.72 -11.43
CA ILE A 93 -2.61 -13.57 -12.64
C ILE A 93 -3.29 -12.86 -13.80
N SER A 94 -4.42 -12.20 -13.57
CA SER A 94 -5.10 -11.39 -14.60
C SER A 94 -4.18 -10.27 -15.12
N ALA A 95 -3.47 -9.57 -14.24
CA ALA A 95 -2.50 -8.55 -14.62
C ALA A 95 -1.34 -9.12 -15.44
N ILE A 96 -0.79 -10.29 -15.06
CA ILE A 96 0.27 -10.97 -15.82
C ILE A 96 -0.22 -11.33 -17.22
N LEU A 97 -1.42 -11.91 -17.35
CA LEU A 97 -1.99 -12.29 -18.65
C LEU A 97 -2.16 -11.07 -19.58
N VAL A 98 -2.77 -9.99 -19.06
CA VAL A 98 -2.95 -8.74 -19.82
C VAL A 98 -1.59 -8.14 -20.21
N ASN A 99 -0.62 -8.12 -19.29
CA ASN A 99 0.72 -7.57 -19.57
C ASN A 99 1.47 -8.39 -20.61
N LEU A 100 1.45 -9.72 -20.52
CA LEU A 100 2.11 -10.59 -21.50
C LEU A 100 1.45 -10.47 -22.88
N PHE A 101 0.14 -10.25 -22.93
CA PHE A 101 -0.56 -9.97 -24.18
C PHE A 101 -0.12 -8.63 -24.80
N ILE A 102 -0.12 -7.56 -24.00
CA ILE A 102 0.32 -6.22 -24.45
C ILE A 102 1.80 -6.25 -24.88
N LEU A 103 2.68 -6.93 -24.13
CA LEU A 103 4.09 -7.08 -24.47
C LEU A 103 4.28 -7.89 -25.77
N GLY A 104 3.50 -8.95 -25.97
CA GLY A 104 3.51 -9.73 -27.20
C GLY A 104 3.22 -8.83 -28.40
N TRP A 105 2.17 -8.01 -28.28
CA TRP A 105 1.83 -7.01 -29.29
C TRP A 105 2.94 -5.98 -29.51
N LEU A 106 3.48 -5.40 -28.43
CA LEU A 106 4.45 -4.30 -28.50
C LEU A 106 5.82 -4.74 -29.03
N THR A 107 6.22 -5.97 -28.75
CA THR A 107 7.54 -6.52 -29.10
C THR A 107 7.51 -7.40 -30.35
N LEU A 108 6.42 -7.37 -31.12
CA LEU A 108 6.24 -8.19 -32.32
C LEU A 108 6.47 -9.69 -32.04
N ASN A 109 5.90 -10.18 -30.94
CA ASN A 109 6.00 -11.55 -30.46
C ASN A 109 7.40 -12.00 -30.01
N LEU A 110 8.36 -11.07 -29.81
CA LEU A 110 9.66 -11.41 -29.23
C LEU A 110 9.51 -11.83 -27.76
N ILE A 111 8.68 -11.10 -27.00
CA ILE A 111 8.45 -11.28 -25.57
C ILE A 111 6.95 -11.23 -25.31
N GLY A 112 6.37 -12.26 -24.69
CA GLY A 112 4.96 -12.31 -24.33
C GLY A 112 4.14 -13.29 -25.17
N PHE A 113 2.82 -13.08 -25.18
CA PHE A 113 1.87 -13.97 -25.85
C PHE A 113 1.82 -13.63 -27.34
N GLY A 114 2.50 -14.45 -28.15
CA GLY A 114 2.49 -14.26 -29.60
C GLY A 114 1.33 -14.98 -30.23
N TRP A 115 0.32 -14.28 -30.74
CA TRP A 115 -0.74 -14.95 -31.51
C TRP A 115 -0.21 -15.26 -32.92
N ASN A 116 0.56 -16.34 -33.04
CA ASN A 116 0.94 -16.87 -34.34
C ASN A 116 0.10 -18.14 -34.61
N PRO A 117 -0.88 -18.10 -35.52
CA PRO A 117 -1.81 -19.21 -35.76
C PRO A 117 -1.13 -20.48 -36.31
N THR A 118 0.16 -20.40 -36.66
CA THR A 118 0.97 -21.52 -37.16
C THR A 118 1.77 -22.23 -36.08
N ASP A 119 1.70 -21.76 -34.82
CA ASP A 119 2.54 -22.29 -33.77
C ASP A 119 2.09 -23.69 -33.32
N THR A 120 3.05 -24.62 -33.33
CA THR A 120 2.89 -26.03 -32.96
C THR A 120 2.69 -26.20 -31.44
N LEU A 121 2.23 -27.39 -31.00
CA LEU A 121 2.07 -27.78 -29.58
C LEU A 121 3.22 -27.35 -28.64
N PHE A 122 4.46 -27.27 -29.13
CA PHE A 122 5.62 -26.84 -28.34
C PHE A 122 5.58 -25.36 -27.92
N SER A 123 4.91 -24.48 -28.67
CA SER A 123 4.73 -23.07 -28.28
C SER A 123 3.83 -22.96 -27.05
N SER A 124 2.76 -23.76 -27.02
CA SER A 124 1.78 -23.76 -25.93
C SER A 124 2.43 -24.14 -24.59
N LEU A 125 3.37 -25.10 -24.63
CA LEU A 125 4.12 -25.52 -23.45
C LEU A 125 5.07 -24.41 -22.96
N ARG A 126 5.69 -23.69 -23.90
CA ARG A 126 6.57 -22.57 -23.58
C ARG A 126 5.81 -21.46 -22.88
N TRP A 127 4.65 -21.06 -23.40
CA TRP A 127 3.82 -20.02 -22.76
C TRP A 127 3.31 -20.45 -21.39
N GLY A 128 2.91 -21.71 -21.27
CA GLY A 128 2.55 -22.29 -19.98
C GLY A 128 3.69 -22.19 -18.96
N ALA A 129 4.93 -22.45 -19.37
CA ALA A 129 6.11 -22.31 -18.51
C ALA A 129 6.36 -20.85 -18.11
N GLU A 130 6.25 -19.90 -19.04
CA GLU A 130 6.45 -18.46 -18.77
C GLU A 130 5.39 -17.94 -17.78
N LEU A 131 4.12 -18.29 -17.99
CA LEU A 131 3.02 -17.94 -17.10
C LEU A 131 3.19 -18.59 -15.72
N LEU A 132 3.63 -19.84 -15.67
CA LEU A 132 3.88 -20.56 -14.42
C LEU A 132 5.00 -19.89 -13.63
N VAL A 133 6.11 -19.53 -14.28
CA VAL A 133 7.23 -18.84 -13.62
C VAL A 133 6.79 -17.46 -13.09
N ALA A 134 6.12 -16.64 -13.91
CA ALA A 134 5.60 -15.35 -13.47
C ALA A 134 4.59 -15.50 -12.32
N GLY A 135 3.70 -16.49 -12.41
CA GLY A 135 2.71 -16.80 -11.38
C GLY A 135 3.33 -17.25 -10.06
N LEU A 136 4.40 -18.06 -10.10
CA LEU A 136 5.16 -18.44 -8.90
C LEU A 136 5.83 -17.22 -8.26
N VAL A 137 6.45 -16.35 -9.05
CA VAL A 137 7.06 -15.11 -8.53
C VAL A 137 6.00 -14.21 -7.89
N ALA A 138 4.84 -14.05 -8.51
CA ALA A 138 3.73 -13.29 -7.95
C ALA A 138 3.23 -13.90 -6.63
N ALA A 139 3.06 -15.23 -6.58
CA ALA A 139 2.64 -15.94 -5.37
C ALA A 139 3.65 -15.76 -4.22
N VAL A 140 4.95 -15.87 -4.52
CA VAL A 140 6.02 -15.61 -3.55
C VAL A 140 5.98 -14.16 -3.09
N THR A 141 5.83 -13.19 -3.98
CA THR A 141 5.78 -11.76 -3.65
C THR A 141 4.59 -11.41 -2.75
N ILE A 142 3.43 -12.02 -3.00
CA ILE A 142 2.23 -11.87 -2.15
C ILE A 142 2.48 -12.48 -0.76
N ARG A 143 3.15 -13.64 -0.68
CA ARG A 143 3.39 -14.34 0.60
C ARG A 143 4.56 -13.81 1.43
N ALA A 144 5.63 -13.33 0.80
CA ALA A 144 6.93 -13.07 1.41
C ALA A 144 6.91 -12.06 2.57
N TRP A 145 5.78 -11.41 2.82
CA TRP A 145 5.71 -10.28 3.72
C TRP A 145 4.33 -10.10 4.36
N ASN A 146 3.49 -11.15 4.31
CA ASN A 146 2.21 -11.17 5.00
C ASN A 146 2.37 -11.39 6.51
N THR A 147 3.61 -11.55 7.00
CA THR A 147 3.92 -11.90 8.38
C THR A 147 4.13 -10.70 9.31
N PHE A 148 4.15 -9.46 8.81
CA PHE A 148 4.75 -8.35 9.57
C PHE A 148 3.90 -7.10 9.85
N VAL A 149 2.58 -7.16 9.69
CA VAL A 149 1.71 -6.13 10.29
C VAL A 149 1.06 -6.74 11.52
N PRO A 150 1.65 -6.63 12.72
CA PRO A 150 0.89 -6.90 13.93
C PRO A 150 -0.35 -6.03 13.84
N LYS A 151 -1.52 -6.67 13.83
CA LYS A 151 -2.80 -5.97 13.92
C LYS A 151 -2.70 -5.20 15.23
N ILE A 152 -2.37 -3.91 15.16
CA ILE A 152 -2.40 -3.03 16.32
C ILE A 152 -3.86 -3.07 16.73
N ARG A 153 -4.16 -3.92 17.73
CA ARG A 153 -5.45 -3.91 18.39
C ARG A 153 -5.46 -2.56 19.08
N ILE A 154 -5.94 -1.54 18.37
CA ILE A 154 -6.40 -0.32 19.00
C ILE A 154 -7.34 -0.84 20.09
N PRO A 155 -7.01 -0.65 21.38
CA PRO A 155 -7.81 -1.19 22.46
C PRO A 155 -9.23 -0.73 22.22
N SER A 156 -10.10 -1.67 21.84
CA SER A 156 -11.52 -1.40 21.71
C SER A 156 -11.94 -0.77 23.02
N LYS A 157 -12.55 0.43 22.92
CA LYS A 157 -13.09 1.22 24.05
C LYS A 157 -13.34 0.31 25.25
N PRO A 158 -12.77 0.61 26.44
CA PRO A 158 -12.94 -0.24 27.60
C PRO A 158 -14.41 -0.57 27.74
N ALA A 159 -14.72 -1.87 27.72
CA ALA A 159 -16.06 -2.37 27.89
C ALA A 159 -16.63 -1.64 29.10
N LYS A 160 -17.67 -0.85 28.87
CA LYS A 160 -18.38 -0.11 29.89
C LYS A 160 -18.81 -1.17 30.91
N THR A 161 -18.08 -1.28 32.02
CA THR A 161 -18.45 -2.14 33.14
C THR A 161 -19.74 -1.55 33.66
N GLU A 162 -20.85 -2.05 33.12
CA GLU A 162 -22.18 -1.76 33.59
C GLU A 162 -22.26 -2.41 34.98
N ASN A 163 -21.86 -1.63 35.99
CA ASN A 163 -22.13 -1.91 37.38
C ASN A 163 -23.66 -1.95 37.50
N LYS A 164 -24.21 -3.15 37.30
CA LYS A 164 -25.57 -3.51 37.64
C LYS A 164 -25.67 -3.50 39.16
N THR A 165 -25.80 -2.31 39.74
CA THR A 165 -26.23 -2.14 41.12
C THR A 165 -27.63 -2.74 41.19
N THR A 166 -27.67 -3.97 41.69
CA THR A 166 -28.91 -4.72 41.86
C THR A 166 -29.58 -4.12 43.08
N ILE A 167 -30.43 -3.11 42.86
CA ILE A 167 -31.41 -2.70 43.87
C ILE A 167 -32.32 -3.92 44.05
N LYS A 168 -32.15 -4.62 45.17
CA LYS A 168 -33.13 -5.57 45.69
C LYS A 168 -34.46 -4.82 45.86
N GLN A 169 -35.36 -4.98 44.92
CA GLN A 169 -36.78 -4.86 45.20
C GLN A 169 -37.25 -6.23 45.66
N ASP A 170 -37.37 -6.37 46.98
CA ASP A 170 -38.13 -7.43 47.60
C ASP A 170 -39.59 -7.27 47.17
N ASN A 171 -40.06 -8.18 46.31
CA ASN A 171 -41.47 -8.52 46.18
C ASN A 171 -41.60 -9.99 45.77
N LYS A 172 -42.00 -10.79 46.76
CA LYS A 172 -42.38 -12.21 46.72
C LYS A 172 -43.90 -12.29 46.47
N PRO A 173 -44.51 -13.48 46.29
CA PRO A 173 -44.55 -14.30 45.07
C PRO A 173 -45.99 -14.49 44.54
N ALA A 174 -46.14 -14.92 43.29
CA ALA A 174 -47.29 -15.74 42.91
C ALA A 174 -46.86 -16.78 41.85
N ALA A 175 -47.21 -18.03 42.15
CA ALA A 175 -46.92 -19.23 41.42
C ALA A 175 -47.44 -19.20 39.98
N THR A 176 -46.84 -19.97 39.07
CA THR A 176 -47.49 -21.17 38.46
C THR A 176 -46.54 -21.90 37.50
N SER A 177 -46.35 -23.19 37.83
CA SER A 177 -46.04 -24.37 37.01
C SER A 177 -46.25 -24.21 35.48
N GLN A 178 -45.37 -24.65 34.59
CA GLN A 178 -45.32 -26.01 34.00
C GLN A 178 -44.09 -26.07 33.07
N LYS A 179 -43.11 -26.97 33.18
CA LYS A 179 -43.06 -28.41 32.83
C LYS A 179 -43.12 -28.74 31.32
N LYS A 180 -41.95 -28.99 30.70
CA LYS A 180 -41.65 -30.07 29.68
C LYS A 180 -40.17 -29.93 29.24
N LYS A 181 -39.25 -30.87 29.56
CA LYS A 181 -38.89 -32.13 28.84
C LYS A 181 -38.82 -31.92 27.31
N SER A 182 -37.75 -32.22 26.57
CA SER A 182 -36.96 -33.47 26.57
C SER A 182 -35.66 -33.43 25.77
N LYS A 183 -34.68 -34.23 26.23
CA LYS A 183 -33.68 -35.08 25.52
C LYS A 183 -33.46 -34.97 24.00
N LYS A 184 -32.17 -34.88 23.62
CA LYS A 184 -31.43 -35.85 22.74
C LYS A 184 -29.94 -35.46 22.74
N SER A 185 -29.05 -36.08 23.51
CA SER A 185 -28.23 -37.27 23.18
C SER A 185 -27.94 -37.53 21.70
N GLY A 186 -26.69 -37.30 21.30
CA GLY A 186 -26.07 -37.81 20.08
C GLY A 186 -24.57 -37.92 20.31
N LYS A 187 -24.08 -39.16 20.33
CA LYS A 187 -22.74 -39.61 20.70
C LYS A 187 -22.15 -40.33 19.47
N SER A 188 -20.95 -39.95 19.03
CA SER A 188 -19.92 -40.85 18.47
C SER A 188 -18.63 -40.03 18.31
N THR A 189 -17.43 -40.36 18.81
CA THR A 189 -16.57 -41.57 18.81
C THR A 189 -16.06 -42.02 17.43
N GLY A 190 -14.73 -42.01 17.30
CA GLY A 190 -13.94 -42.61 16.21
C GLY A 190 -13.34 -41.54 15.29
N SER A 191 -12.08 -41.57 14.86
CA SER A 191 -11.11 -42.65 14.84
C SER A 191 -9.72 -42.10 14.50
N THR A 192 -8.73 -42.73 15.11
CA THR A 192 -7.29 -42.74 14.89
C THR A 192 -6.88 -43.07 13.44
N GLN A 193 -5.85 -42.39 12.92
CA GLN A 193 -4.85 -42.88 11.92
C GLN A 193 -3.80 -41.75 11.79
N LYS A 194 -2.52 -41.81 12.18
CA LYS A 194 -1.42 -42.81 12.11
C LYS A 194 -1.09 -43.31 10.69
N VAL A 195 -0.28 -42.54 9.96
CA VAL A 195 0.66 -42.98 8.90
C VAL A 195 1.82 -41.96 8.91
N ARG A 196 3.00 -42.20 9.49
CA ARG A 196 4.13 -43.09 9.13
C ARG A 196 4.73 -42.81 7.75
N GLY A 197 5.77 -41.97 7.75
CA GLY A 197 7.04 -42.13 7.01
C GLY A 197 7.04 -42.37 5.50
N ARG A 198 7.75 -41.50 4.77
CA ARG A 198 8.61 -41.97 3.68
C ARG A 198 9.82 -41.04 3.49
N GLN A 199 10.97 -41.52 3.94
CA GLN A 199 12.27 -41.15 3.40
C GLN A 199 12.38 -41.75 2.00
N THR A 200 12.76 -40.96 1.02
CA THR A 200 13.39 -41.42 -0.23
C THR A 200 14.47 -40.39 -0.55
N SER A 201 15.69 -40.70 -0.15
CA SER A 201 16.69 -41.40 -0.98
C SER A 201 17.35 -40.43 -1.94
N GLN A 202 18.55 -40.05 -1.52
CA GLN A 202 19.64 -39.61 -2.38
C GLN A 202 19.69 -40.44 -3.66
N LYS A 203 19.81 -39.77 -4.80
CA LYS A 203 20.37 -40.39 -6.00
C LYS A 203 21.45 -39.46 -6.54
N LYS A 204 22.68 -39.77 -6.12
CA LYS A 204 23.92 -39.40 -6.80
C LYS A 204 23.94 -40.12 -8.15
N SER A 205 24.08 -39.36 -9.22
CA SER A 205 24.68 -39.79 -10.49
C SER A 205 25.32 -38.53 -11.06
N SER A 206 26.64 -38.32 -10.98
CA SER A 206 27.69 -39.08 -11.66
C SER A 206 27.33 -39.32 -13.12
N LEU A 207 27.57 -38.31 -13.96
CA LEU A 207 28.10 -38.55 -15.29
C LEU A 207 28.94 -37.34 -15.70
N ARG A 208 30.26 -37.60 -15.68
CA ARG A 208 31.26 -36.85 -16.41
C ARG A 208 30.93 -37.00 -17.90
N GLU A 209 30.81 -35.88 -18.60
CA GLU A 209 31.16 -35.86 -20.01
C GLU A 209 31.90 -34.56 -20.28
N ILE A 210 33.23 -34.70 -20.27
CA ILE A 210 34.18 -33.68 -20.67
C ILE A 210 34.16 -33.69 -22.19
N LEU A 211 33.35 -32.81 -22.80
CA LEU A 211 33.47 -32.52 -24.22
C LEU A 211 34.50 -31.40 -24.41
N VAL A 212 35.68 -31.82 -24.86
CA VAL A 212 36.77 -30.96 -25.31
C VAL A 212 36.31 -30.20 -26.55
N ILE A 213 36.11 -28.89 -26.44
CA ILE A 213 35.87 -28.01 -27.59
C ILE A 213 37.23 -27.46 -28.05
N PRO A 214 37.65 -27.69 -29.31
CA PRO A 214 38.89 -27.12 -29.82
C PRO A 214 38.79 -25.60 -29.98
N SER A 215 39.82 -24.92 -29.49
CA SER A 215 40.03 -23.47 -29.59
C SER A 215 40.22 -23.06 -31.05
N ILE A 216 39.19 -22.46 -31.65
CA ILE A 216 39.30 -21.77 -32.94
C ILE A 216 39.63 -20.31 -32.67
N LYS A 217 40.91 -19.96 -32.79
CA LYS A 217 41.38 -18.57 -32.93
C LYS A 217 40.89 -18.03 -34.27
N ARG A 218 39.80 -17.26 -34.28
CA ARG A 218 39.52 -16.29 -35.36
C ARG A 218 39.96 -14.92 -34.90
N GLN A 219 41.10 -14.48 -35.43
CA GLN A 219 41.49 -13.07 -35.48
C GLN A 219 40.59 -12.38 -36.50
N THR A 220 39.62 -11.59 -36.02
CA THR A 220 39.00 -10.53 -36.81
C THR A 220 39.73 -9.24 -36.50
N GLN A 221 40.55 -8.78 -37.45
CA GLN A 221 40.97 -7.38 -37.50
C GLN A 221 39.72 -6.53 -37.72
N VAL A 222 39.37 -5.72 -36.73
CA VAL A 222 38.36 -4.68 -36.84
C VAL A 222 39.10 -3.37 -36.96
N ASP A 223 38.92 -2.72 -38.10
CA ASP A 223 39.45 -1.40 -38.43
C ASP A 223 39.06 -0.37 -37.38
N ARG A 224 40.09 0.26 -36.80
CA ARG A 224 39.98 1.45 -35.97
C ARG A 224 39.87 2.69 -36.85
N THR A 225 38.65 3.06 -37.23
CA THR A 225 38.33 4.45 -37.58
C THR A 225 36.83 4.68 -37.47
N SER A 226 36.37 5.11 -36.30
CA SER A 226 35.06 5.75 -36.17
C SER A 226 35.11 6.77 -35.03
N HIS A 227 35.09 8.03 -35.42
CA HIS A 227 34.97 9.19 -34.56
C HIS A 227 33.67 9.12 -33.75
N SER A 228 33.75 9.27 -32.44
CA SER A 228 32.60 9.29 -31.52
C SER A 228 32.01 10.69 -31.35
N PRO A 229 30.72 10.93 -31.69
CA PRO A 229 29.98 12.13 -31.28
C PRO A 229 28.97 11.81 -30.17
N ILE A 230 29.32 10.97 -29.18
CA ILE A 230 28.37 10.47 -28.17
C ILE A 230 28.37 11.30 -26.88
N LYS A 231 29.34 12.21 -26.68
CA LYS A 231 29.43 13.04 -25.46
C LYS A 231 28.35 14.13 -25.32
N THR A 232 27.53 14.37 -26.34
CA THR A 232 26.58 15.50 -26.37
C THR A 232 25.21 15.22 -25.72
N ILE A 233 24.85 13.95 -25.48
CA ILE A 233 23.51 13.60 -24.95
C ILE A 233 23.50 13.60 -23.41
N GLU A 234 24.53 13.06 -22.77
CA GLU A 234 24.64 13.07 -21.30
C GLU A 234 24.73 14.50 -20.75
N ASP A 235 25.47 15.39 -21.42
CA ASP A 235 25.58 16.81 -21.06
C ASP A 235 24.26 17.56 -21.19
N ARG A 236 23.38 17.16 -22.12
CA ARG A 236 22.03 17.74 -22.24
C ARG A 236 21.12 17.29 -21.10
N PHE A 237 21.23 16.04 -20.67
CA PHE A 237 20.43 15.51 -19.56
C PHE A 237 20.82 16.14 -18.22
N LEU A 238 22.12 16.27 -17.95
CA LEU A 238 22.61 16.90 -16.72
C LEU A 238 22.15 18.36 -16.59
N LYS A 239 22.23 19.13 -17.68
CA LYS A 239 21.75 20.52 -17.71
C LYS A 239 20.23 20.64 -17.50
N MET A 240 19.45 19.66 -17.94
CA MET A 240 18.00 19.66 -17.75
C MET A 240 17.63 19.35 -16.29
N TRP A 241 18.33 18.41 -15.67
CA TRP A 241 18.09 18.01 -14.28
C TRP A 241 18.45 19.11 -13.27
N GLU A 242 19.51 19.86 -13.56
CA GLU A 242 19.93 21.00 -12.73
C GLU A 242 18.89 22.13 -12.76
N LYS A 243 18.27 22.41 -13.92
CA LYS A 243 17.15 23.36 -14.03
C LYS A 243 15.91 22.94 -13.25
N ALA A 244 15.57 21.65 -13.27
CA ALA A 244 14.41 21.12 -12.53
C ALA A 244 14.57 21.25 -11.01
N ARG A 245 15.80 21.09 -10.49
CA ARG A 245 16.10 21.25 -9.06
C ARG A 245 15.89 22.70 -8.58
N VAL A 246 16.25 23.69 -9.40
CA VAL A 246 16.06 25.12 -9.07
C VAL A 246 14.57 25.50 -9.02
N TYR A 247 13.74 24.98 -9.93
CA TYR A 247 12.30 25.23 -9.92
C TYR A 247 11.60 24.68 -8.67
N ARG A 248 12.01 23.50 -8.18
CA ARG A 248 11.44 22.89 -6.97
C ARG A 248 11.68 23.73 -5.72
N ASN A 249 12.86 24.36 -5.61
CA ASN A 249 13.21 25.21 -4.47
C ASN A 249 12.50 26.59 -4.49
N GLN A 250 11.96 27.00 -5.63
CA GLN A 250 11.18 28.24 -5.73
C GLN A 250 9.70 28.04 -5.35
N LEU A 251 9.14 26.83 -5.52
CA LEU A 251 7.76 26.52 -5.15
C LEU A 251 7.54 26.27 -3.65
N SER A 252 8.60 26.04 -2.87
CA SER A 252 8.50 25.75 -1.43
C SER A 252 8.40 26.99 -0.53
N LYS A 253 8.12 28.18 -1.08
CA LYS A 253 7.86 29.36 -0.26
C LYS A 253 6.45 29.28 0.33
N PRO A 254 6.30 29.23 1.67
CA PRO A 254 4.99 29.11 2.29
C PRO A 254 4.17 30.39 2.05
N LEU A 255 2.99 30.21 1.45
CA LEU A 255 1.97 31.26 1.35
C LEU A 255 1.54 31.66 2.77
N SER A 256 1.83 32.90 3.12
CA SER A 256 1.41 33.55 4.37
C SER A 256 -0.12 33.49 4.49
N LYS A 257 -0.61 32.78 5.51
CA LYS A 257 -2.04 32.68 5.81
C LYS A 257 -2.60 34.07 6.16
N PRO A 258 -3.72 34.51 5.54
CA PRO A 258 -4.37 35.73 5.93
C PRO A 258 -5.11 35.55 7.26
N ASN A 259 -4.89 36.52 8.13
CA ASN A 259 -5.45 36.64 9.46
C ASN A 259 -6.93 37.07 9.35
N SER A 260 -7.87 36.16 9.61
CA SER A 260 -9.31 36.47 9.61
C SER A 260 -9.91 36.24 11.00
N SER A 261 -9.82 37.29 11.80
CA SER A 261 -10.61 37.50 13.00
C SER A 261 -11.76 38.44 12.64
N ARG A 262 -13.00 37.94 12.52
CA ARG A 262 -14.20 38.76 12.68
C ARG A 262 -15.34 37.97 13.31
N LEU A 263 -15.64 38.37 14.55
CA LEU A 263 -16.93 38.22 15.21
C LEU A 263 -18.06 38.58 14.25
N ILE A 264 -19.04 37.68 14.10
CA ILE A 264 -20.42 38.07 13.82
C ILE A 264 -21.31 37.36 14.86
N LYS A 265 -21.95 38.20 15.67
CA LYS A 265 -22.90 37.85 16.72
C LYS A 265 -24.27 38.17 16.15
N ASP A 266 -25.00 37.15 15.70
CA ASP A 266 -26.38 37.33 15.26
C ASP A 266 -27.36 36.44 16.01
N ARG A 267 -28.48 37.08 16.36
CA ARG A 267 -29.56 36.61 17.22
C ARG A 267 -30.48 35.63 16.48
N LYS A 268 -30.99 34.69 17.27
CA LYS A 268 -31.94 33.60 16.94
C LYS A 268 -33.27 34.06 16.32
N PRO A 269 -33.94 33.15 15.61
CA PRO A 269 -35.36 32.89 15.81
C PRO A 269 -35.58 31.57 16.56
N GLN A 270 -36.46 31.65 17.56
CA GLN A 270 -36.83 30.60 18.49
C GLN A 270 -37.93 29.73 17.88
N MET A 271 -37.57 28.55 17.37
CA MET A 271 -38.54 27.48 17.09
C MET A 271 -38.52 26.48 18.24
N GLN A 272 -39.69 26.27 18.84
CA GLN A 272 -39.91 25.33 19.93
C GLN A 272 -39.76 23.90 19.39
N ALA A 273 -38.68 23.24 19.80
CA ALA A 273 -38.41 21.85 19.48
C ALA A 273 -39.15 20.91 20.45
N PRO A 274 -39.58 19.73 19.99
CA PRO A 274 -40.28 18.74 20.80
C PRO A 274 -39.44 18.31 22.01
N SER A 275 -40.12 18.00 23.13
CA SER A 275 -39.52 17.64 24.41
C SER A 275 -38.56 16.44 24.26
N ARG A 276 -37.29 16.80 24.11
CA ARG A 276 -36.17 15.89 23.96
C ARG A 276 -35.94 15.22 25.30
N ILE A 277 -36.09 13.89 25.33
CA ILE A 277 -35.67 13.01 26.42
C ILE A 277 -34.31 13.51 26.92
N GLU A 278 -34.23 13.90 28.20
CA GLU A 278 -33.00 14.29 28.88
C GLU A 278 -32.05 13.09 28.86
N GLN A 279 -31.27 12.99 27.80
CA GLN A 279 -30.07 12.18 27.79
C GLN A 279 -29.15 12.84 28.81
N ASN A 280 -29.01 12.20 29.98
CA ASN A 280 -27.98 12.51 30.97
C ASN A 280 -26.63 12.56 30.26
N ASN A 281 -26.26 13.75 29.78
CA ASN A 281 -25.03 14.04 29.10
C ASN A 281 -23.94 14.00 30.17
N VAL A 282 -23.40 12.80 30.39
CA VAL A 282 -22.18 12.60 31.16
C VAL A 282 -21.07 13.35 30.44
N ARG A 283 -20.85 14.61 30.82
CA ARG A 283 -19.70 15.40 30.38
C ARG A 283 -18.50 14.87 31.13
N LEU A 284 -17.71 14.03 30.45
CA LEU A 284 -16.38 13.67 30.93
C LEU A 284 -15.50 14.91 30.81
N ILE A 285 -15.41 15.69 31.89
CA ILE A 285 -14.45 16.77 32.04
C ILE A 285 -13.14 16.10 32.47
N GLY A 286 -12.38 15.61 31.50
CA GLY A 286 -11.02 15.15 31.73
C GLY A 286 -10.08 16.34 31.63
N GLU A 287 -9.34 16.65 32.69
CA GLU A 287 -8.21 17.55 32.59
C GLU A 287 -7.13 16.89 31.72
N VAL A 288 -6.76 17.55 30.63
CA VAL A 288 -5.73 17.05 29.72
C VAL A 288 -4.37 17.46 30.27
N GLU A 289 -3.61 16.48 30.78
CA GLU A 289 -2.21 16.67 31.16
C GLU A 289 -1.32 16.69 29.92
N HIS A 290 -0.56 17.77 29.74
CA HIS A 290 0.46 17.86 28.70
C HIS A 290 1.82 17.50 29.29
N ARG A 291 2.52 16.52 28.69
CA ARG A 291 3.87 16.12 29.11
C ARG A 291 4.89 16.45 28.02
N CYS A 292 6.06 16.95 28.43
CA CYS A 292 7.14 17.24 27.51
C CYS A 292 7.76 15.92 27.00
N PRO A 293 7.87 15.70 25.68
CA PRO A 293 8.47 14.47 25.14
C PRO A 293 9.93 14.24 25.51
N TYR A 294 10.66 15.28 25.93
CA TYR A 294 12.11 15.20 26.18
C TYR A 294 12.44 14.82 27.61
N CYS A 295 11.81 15.47 28.60
CA CYS A 295 12.04 15.17 30.01
C CYS A 295 10.92 14.36 30.67
N LEU A 296 9.80 14.13 29.97
CA LEU A 296 8.61 13.41 30.46
C LEU A 296 7.89 14.08 31.67
N GLU A 297 8.31 15.28 32.05
CA GLU A 297 7.68 16.10 33.07
C GLU A 297 6.41 16.79 32.53
N VAL A 298 5.46 17.10 33.42
CA VAL A 298 4.20 17.77 33.09
C VAL A 298 4.46 19.26 32.84
N VAL A 299 4.06 19.75 31.67
CA VAL A 299 4.19 21.16 31.30
C VAL A 299 2.98 21.93 31.82
N GLN A 300 3.16 22.73 32.86
CA GLN A 300 2.10 23.58 33.40
C GLN A 300 1.98 24.87 32.58
N LYS A 301 0.77 25.44 32.46
CA LYS A 301 0.55 26.70 31.68
C LYS A 301 1.37 27.90 32.16
N LYS A 302 1.89 27.87 33.38
CA LYS A 302 2.76 28.91 33.97
C LYS A 302 4.07 28.29 34.47
N ASP A 303 4.66 27.41 33.67
CA ASP A 303 5.93 26.78 34.03
C ASP A 303 7.04 27.84 34.19
N PRO A 304 7.78 27.86 35.32
CA PRO A 304 8.87 28.82 35.53
C PRO A 304 9.99 28.71 34.51
N ARG A 305 10.17 27.54 33.88
CA ARG A 305 11.16 27.34 32.81
C ARG A 305 10.73 27.99 31.48
N GLY A 306 9.47 28.40 31.36
CA GLY A 306 8.86 28.85 30.12
C GLY A 306 8.40 27.68 29.24
N ILE A 307 7.50 27.97 28.30
CA ILE A 307 6.85 26.96 27.46
C ILE A 307 7.03 27.32 25.99
N LYS A 308 7.31 26.30 25.17
CA LYS A 308 7.29 26.39 23.71
C LYS A 308 6.32 25.37 23.14
N VAL A 309 5.45 25.81 22.24
CA VAL A 309 4.52 24.94 21.51
C VAL A 309 5.09 24.66 20.13
N CYS A 310 5.16 23.38 19.75
CA CYS A 310 5.62 23.01 18.41
C CYS A 310 4.62 23.52 17.35
N PRO A 311 5.07 24.26 16.30
CA PRO A 311 4.16 24.78 15.28
C PRO A 311 3.55 23.69 14.38
N ILE A 312 4.09 22.47 14.42
CA ILE A 312 3.66 21.35 13.58
C ILE A 312 2.64 20.48 14.34
N CYS A 313 3.03 19.81 15.44
CA CYS A 313 2.11 18.94 16.21
C CYS A 313 1.37 19.60 17.38
N GLN A 314 1.60 20.90 17.65
CA GLN A 314 1.02 21.61 18.81
C GLN A 314 1.35 20.99 20.18
N THR A 315 2.39 20.14 20.27
CA THR A 315 2.84 19.56 21.54
C THR A 315 3.55 20.63 22.38
N HIS A 316 3.30 20.62 23.68
CA HIS A 316 3.94 21.52 24.65
C HIS A 316 5.31 20.98 25.07
N HIS A 317 6.32 21.86 25.08
CA HIS A 317 7.67 21.58 25.55
C HIS A 317 8.09 22.64 26.57
N HIS A 318 8.95 22.26 27.53
CA HIS A 318 9.68 23.26 28.32
C HIS A 318 10.66 24.02 27.40
N LEU A 319 10.81 25.33 27.63
CA LEU A 319 11.63 26.20 26.78
C LEU A 319 13.11 25.80 26.80
N ASP A 320 13.62 25.34 27.94
CA ASP A 320 14.98 24.83 28.10
C ASP A 320 15.23 23.58 27.23
N CYS A 321 14.33 22.61 27.29
CA CYS A 321 14.40 21.38 26.49
C CYS A 321 14.31 21.70 24.99
N TRP A 322 13.46 22.67 24.61
CA TRP A 322 13.35 23.13 23.23
C TRP A 322 14.63 23.81 22.73
N ASN A 323 15.26 24.65 23.56
CA ASN A 323 16.49 25.35 23.19
C ASN A 323 17.68 24.41 22.99
N ILE A 324 17.69 23.26 23.69
CA ILE A 324 18.72 22.22 23.51
C ILE A 324 18.53 21.51 22.17
N THR A 325 17.31 21.08 21.83
CA THR A 325 17.07 20.31 20.60
C THR A 325 16.91 21.18 19.35
N GLY A 326 16.55 22.45 19.51
CA GLY A 326 16.27 23.41 18.43
C GLY A 326 15.00 23.14 17.62
N MET A 327 14.48 21.91 17.66
CA MET A 327 13.29 21.47 16.92
C MET A 327 12.54 20.35 17.65
N CYS A 328 11.31 20.05 17.23
CA CYS A 328 10.50 18.93 17.72
C CYS A 328 10.91 17.61 17.06
N GLN A 329 11.29 16.60 17.85
CA GLN A 329 11.64 15.25 17.37
C GLN A 329 10.46 14.27 17.36
N VAL A 330 9.27 14.71 17.78
CA VAL A 330 8.07 13.89 17.67
C VAL A 330 7.77 13.68 16.17
N PRO A 331 7.62 12.44 15.69
CA PRO A 331 7.30 12.18 14.30
C PRO A 331 5.98 12.88 13.93
N HIS A 332 6.06 13.84 13.02
CA HIS A 332 4.90 14.53 12.48
C HIS A 332 4.36 13.71 11.31
N GLN A 333 3.07 13.33 11.35
CA GLN A 333 2.40 12.94 10.12
C GLN A 333 2.11 14.24 9.37
N ASN A 334 2.76 14.43 8.21
CA ASN A 334 2.44 15.51 7.30
C ASN A 334 1.09 15.16 6.66
N GLU A 335 -0.01 15.63 7.25
CA GLU A 335 -1.32 15.67 6.60
C GLU A 335 -1.37 16.77 5.54
#